data_AF-A0A7K8JGD6-F1
#
_entry.id   AF-A0A7K8JGD6-F1
#
_cell.length_a   1.000
_cell.length_b   1.000
_cell.length_c   1.000
_cell.angle_alpha   90.00
_cell.angle_beta   90.00
_cell.angle_gamma   90.00
#
_symmetry.space_group_name_H-M   'P 1'
#
loop_
_entity.id
_entity.type
_entity.pdbx_description
1 polymer ?
#
loop_
_entity_poly.entity_id
_entity_poly.type
_entity_poly.pdbx_seq_one_letter_code
_entity_poly.pdbx_strand_id
1 'polypeptide(L)'
;EQLAATKPGRLRLRSRGSYLVLRELHAWERDPEVLSACQKLIQVLIGDEPEEGMENLLEVTIPEELERRLREEEEEEEERRRRKER
;
A
#
# COMPACT_ATOMS: atom_id res chain seq x y z
N GLU A 1 -5.83 -6.83 14.13
CA GLU A 1 -6.16 -6.85 12.69
C GLU A 1 -5.63 -5.60 12.01
N GLN A 2 -5.17 -5.70 10.76
CA GLN A 2 -4.73 -4.53 10.00
C GLN A 2 -5.95 -3.81 9.39
N LEU A 3 -6.12 -2.52 9.69
CA LEU A 3 -7.34 -1.79 9.35
C LEU A 3 -7.59 -1.70 7.84
N ALA A 4 -6.56 -1.50 7.02
CA ALA A 4 -6.72 -1.37 5.57
C ALA A 4 -6.86 -2.71 4.82
N ALA A 5 -6.66 -3.84 5.51
CA ALA A 5 -6.75 -5.17 4.90
C ALA A 5 -8.19 -5.51 4.50
N THR A 6 -9.18 -5.07 5.28
CA THR A 6 -10.59 -5.37 5.03
C THR A 6 -11.30 -4.21 4.35
N LYS A 7 -12.27 -4.53 3.49
CA LYS A 7 -13.13 -3.55 2.82
C LYS A 7 -13.81 -2.57 3.79
N PRO A 8 -14.45 -3.00 4.91
CA PRO A 8 -15.04 -2.04 5.86
C PRO A 8 -14.02 -1.05 6.43
N GLY A 9 -12.78 -1.49 6.66
CA GLY A 9 -11.72 -0.63 7.14
C GLY A 9 -11.22 0.37 6.09
N ARG A 10 -11.06 -0.05 4.83
CA ARG A 10 -10.76 0.87 3.71
C ARG A 10 -11.84 1.92 3.51
N LEU A 11 -13.12 1.53 3.52
CA LEU A 11 -14.25 2.47 3.41
C LEU A 11 -14.25 3.50 4.55
N ARG A 12 -13.91 3.06 5.77
CA ARG A 12 -13.78 3.95 6.93
C ARG A 12 -12.62 4.94 6.77
N LEU A 13 -11.47 4.50 6.26
CA LEU A 13 -10.32 5.38 6.00
C LEU A 13 -10.63 6.40 4.89
N ARG A 14 -11.24 5.96 3.79
CA ARG A 14 -11.64 6.82 2.66
C ARG A 14 -12.63 7.90 3.09
N SER A 15 -13.69 7.52 3.83
CA SER A 15 -14.72 8.46 4.29
C SER A 15 -14.22 9.51 5.30
N ARG A 16 -13.09 9.25 5.97
CA ARG A 16 -12.47 10.18 6.92
C ARG A 16 -11.39 11.08 6.32
N GLY A 17 -11.19 11.03 5.00
CA GLY A 17 -10.16 11.83 4.34
C GLY A 17 -8.73 11.39 4.65
N SER A 18 -8.52 10.16 5.15
CA SER A 18 -7.19 9.66 5.53
C SER A 18 -6.19 9.70 4.38
N TYR A 19 -6.66 9.52 3.14
CA TYR A 19 -5.82 9.67 1.94
C TYR A 19 -5.14 11.05 1.86
N LEU A 20 -5.87 12.14 2.14
CA LEU A 20 -5.32 13.49 2.04
C LEU A 20 -4.18 13.70 3.05
N VAL A 21 -4.37 13.22 4.28
CA VAL A 21 -3.36 13.28 5.34
C VAL A 21 -2.13 12.45 4.97
N LEU A 22 -2.33 11.21 4.48
CA LEU A 22 -1.24 10.33 4.08
C LEU A 22 -0.45 10.88 2.89
N ARG A 23 -1.14 11.47 1.90
CA ARG A 23 -0.50 12.09 0.75
C ARG A 23 0.39 13.26 1.16
N GLU A 24 -0.10 14.09 2.09
CA GLU A 24 0.67 15.21 2.61
C GLU A 24 1.87 14.70 3.41
N LEU A 25 1.67 13.75 4.33
CA LEU A 25 2.77 13.13 5.08
C LEU A 25 3.84 12.56 4.14
N HIS A 26 3.44 11.80 3.12
CA HIS A 26 4.34 11.25 2.12
C HIS A 26 5.14 12.32 1.36
N ALA A 27 4.59 13.53 1.16
CA ALA A 27 5.30 14.61 0.47
C ALA A 27 6.42 15.23 1.31
N TRP A 28 6.28 15.25 2.63
CA TRP A 28 7.22 15.91 3.55
C TRP A 28 8.16 14.94 4.28
N GLU A 29 7.78 13.66 4.37
CA GLU A 29 8.52 12.64 5.07
C GLU A 29 9.89 12.38 4.44
N ARG A 30 10.88 12.08 5.30
CA ARG A 30 12.25 11.78 4.91
C ARG A 30 12.67 10.37 5.31
N ASP A 31 12.01 9.79 6.32
CA ASP A 31 12.25 8.42 6.72
C ASP A 31 11.82 7.45 5.60
N PRO A 32 12.75 6.63 5.07
CA PRO A 32 12.45 5.71 3.98
C PRO A 32 11.40 4.65 4.33
N GLU A 33 11.35 4.19 5.58
CA GLU A 33 10.38 3.18 6.03
C GLU A 33 8.98 3.79 6.11
N VAL A 34 8.88 5.01 6.64
CA VAL A 34 7.61 5.75 6.70
C VAL A 34 7.11 6.11 5.30
N LEU A 35 8.00 6.53 4.39
CA LEU A 35 7.65 6.77 2.99
C LEU A 35 7.09 5.51 2.32
N SER A 36 7.77 4.37 2.47
CA SER A 36 7.32 3.10 1.90
C SER A 36 5.96 2.68 2.46
N ALA A 37 5.78 2.79 3.79
CA ALA A 37 4.50 2.49 4.42
C ALA A 37 3.37 3.41 3.93
N CYS A 38 3.64 4.71 3.80
CA CYS A 38 2.67 5.68 3.27
C CYS A 38 2.32 5.36 1.81
N GLN A 39 3.30 5.07 0.97
CA GLN A 39 3.09 4.70 -0.43
C GLN A 39 2.19 3.47 -0.56
N LYS A 40 2.51 2.38 0.16
CA LYS A 40 1.73 1.14 0.15
C LYS A 40 0.28 1.38 0.61
N LEU A 41 0.09 2.15 1.68
CA LEU A 41 -1.25 2.46 2.17
C LEU A 41 -2.02 3.37 1.20
N ILE A 42 -1.36 4.35 0.58
CA ILE A 42 -1.95 5.19 -0.46
C ILE A 42 -2.42 4.33 -1.63
N GLN A 43 -1.59 3.41 -2.13
CA GLN A 43 -1.95 2.49 -3.22
C GLN A 43 -3.23 1.71 -2.89
N VAL A 44 -3.32 1.15 -1.67
CA VAL A 44 -4.53 0.45 -1.19
C VAL A 44 -5.76 1.37 -1.13
N LEU A 45 -5.58 2.63 -0.69
CA LEU A 45 -6.70 3.56 -0.55
C LEU A 45 -7.18 4.16 -1.87
N ILE A 46 -6.35 4.20 -2.92
CA ILE A 46 -6.75 4.70 -4.25
C ILE A 46 -7.20 3.60 -5.20
N GLY A 47 -6.82 2.34 -4.96
CA GLY A 47 -7.20 1.21 -5.79
C GLY A 47 -8.68 0.87 -5.69
N ASP A 48 -9.22 0.23 -6.73
CA ASP A 48 -10.61 -0.24 -6.73
C ASP A 48 -10.83 -1.32 -5.66
N GLU A 49 -12.07 -1.45 -5.18
CA GLU A 49 -12.42 -2.53 -4.27
C GLU A 49 -12.46 -3.86 -5.04
N PRO A 50 -11.88 -4.95 -4.48
CA PRO A 50 -11.90 -6.26 -5.10
C PRO A 50 -13.31 -6.86 -5.09
N GLU A 51 -13.46 -7.96 -5.85
CA GLU A 51 -14.72 -8.71 -6.00
C GLU A 51 -15.23 -9.26 -4.65
N GLU A 52 -16.52 -9.59 -4.62
CA GLU A 52 -17.14 -10.20 -3.44
C GLU A 52 -16.46 -11.55 -3.13
N GLY A 53 -16.11 -11.75 -1.85
CA GLY A 53 -15.29 -12.89 -1.42
C GLY A 53 -13.78 -12.64 -1.40
N MET A 54 -13.31 -11.50 -1.91
CA MET A 54 -11.89 -11.08 -1.88
C MET A 54 -11.65 -9.85 -0.99
N GLU A 55 -12.52 -9.63 0.00
CA GLU A 55 -12.57 -8.36 0.74
C GLU A 55 -11.42 -8.16 1.72
N ASN A 56 -10.83 -9.25 2.22
CA ASN A 56 -9.64 -9.25 3.07
C ASN A 56 -8.39 -9.55 2.24
N LEU A 57 -7.59 -8.51 1.97
CA LEU A 57 -6.39 -8.58 1.14
C LEU A 57 -5.27 -9.48 1.71
N LEU A 58 -5.38 -9.90 2.98
CA LEU A 58 -4.44 -10.84 3.59
C LEU A 58 -4.83 -12.31 3.40
N GLU A 59 -6.06 -12.58 2.93
CA GLU A 59 -6.60 -13.93 2.77
C GLU A 59 -6.79 -14.31 1.30
N VAL A 60 -6.59 -13.37 0.37
CA VAL A 60 -6.75 -13.61 -1.07
C VAL A 60 -5.57 -14.39 -1.64
N THR A 61 -5.86 -15.35 -2.51
CA THR A 61 -4.83 -16.01 -3.31
C THR A 61 -4.36 -15.06 -4.41
N ILE A 62 -3.07 -14.74 -4.40
CA ILE A 62 -2.45 -13.88 -5.42
C ILE A 62 -2.09 -14.75 -6.63
N PRO A 63 -2.54 -14.41 -7.86
CA PRO A 63 -2.10 -15.11 -9.06
C PRO A 63 -0.59 -14.99 -9.26
N GLU A 64 0.06 -16.04 -9.79
CA GLU A 64 1.53 -16.12 -9.92
C GLU A 64 2.14 -14.95 -10.71
N GLU A 65 1.47 -14.51 -11.78
CA GLU A 65 1.91 -13.35 -12.57
C GLU A 65 1.92 -12.05 -11.73
N LEU A 66 0.89 -11.86 -10.91
CA LEU A 66 0.79 -10.69 -10.03
C LEU A 66 1.82 -10.76 -8.91
N GLU A 67 2.02 -11.95 -8.33
CA GLU A 67 3.05 -12.18 -7.31
C GLU A 67 4.46 -11.90 -7.84
N ARG A 68 4.75 -12.26 -9.10
CA ARG A 68 6.02 -11.92 -9.74
C ARG A 68 6.19 -10.41 -9.89
N ARG A 69 5.17 -9.72 -10.42
CA ARG A 69 5.20 -8.25 -10.59
C ARG A 69 5.40 -7.52 -9.26
N LEU A 70 4.70 -7.95 -8.21
CA LEU A 70 4.85 -7.38 -6.87
C LEU A 70 6.28 -7.55 -6.34
N ARG A 71 6.89 -8.73 -6.54
CA ARG A 71 8.30 -8.97 -6.17
C ARG A 71 9.27 -8.10 -6.94
N GLU A 72 9.08 -7.95 -8.25
CA GLU A 72 9.90 -7.06 -9.10
C GLU A 72 9.82 -5.60 -8.59
N GLU A 73 8.62 -5.11 -8.28
CA GLU A 73 8.43 -3.77 -7.72
C GLU A 73 9.11 -3.58 -6.36
N GLU A 74 9.06 -4.60 -5.49
CA GLU A 74 9.73 -4.58 -4.18
C GLU A 74 11.27 -4.59 -4.32
N GLU A 75 11.82 -5.39 -5.24
CA GLU A 75 13.26 -5.42 -5.53
C GLU A 75 13.75 -4.07 -6.08
N GLU A 76 13.02 -3.47 -7.03
CA GLU A 76 13.33 -2.14 -7.55
C GLU A 76 13.28 -1.06 -6.46
N GLU A 77 12.29 -1.13 -5.56
CA GLU A 77 12.18 -0.19 -4.45
C GLU A 77 13.36 -0.34 -3.48
N GLU A 78 13.75 -1.57 -3.13
CA GLU A 78 14.93 -1.84 -2.30
C GLU A 78 16.23 -1.33 -2.94
N GLU A 79 16.44 -1.57 -4.24
CA GLU A 79 17.64 -1.11 -4.93
C GLU A 79 17.72 0.42 -4.93
N ARG A 80 16.58 1.09 -5.18
CA ARG A 80 16.49 2.56 -5.08
C ARG A 80 16.81 3.06 -3.67
N ARG A 81 16.36 2.37 -2.61
CA ARG A 81 16.71 2.73 -1.22
C ARG A 81 18.21 2.59 -0.98
N ARG A 82 18.78 1.43 -1.32
CA ARG A 82 20.24 1.17 -1.18
C ARG A 82 21.10 2.17 -1.93
N ARG A 83 20.62 2.68 -3.08
CA ARG A 83 21.32 3.72 -3.84
C ARG A 83 21.26 5.11 -3.18
N LYS A 84 20.17 5.43 -2.47
CA LYS A 84 20.02 6.70 -1.75
C LYS A 84 20.80 6.74 -0.43
N GLU A 85 21.12 5.58 0.13
CA GLU A 85 21.90 5.43 1.37
C GLU A 85 23.43 5.40 1.14
N ARG A 86 23.89 5.38 -0.12
CA ARG A 86 25.30 5.46 -0.53
C ARG A 86 25.70 6.88 -0.90
#